data_AF-A0A9D0ZPV9-F1
#
_entry.id   AF-A0A9D0ZPV9-F1
#
_cell.length_a   1.000
_cell.length_b   1.000
_cell.length_c   1.000
_cell.angle_alpha   90.00
_cell.angle_beta   90.00
_cell.angle_gamma   90.00
#
_symmetry.space_group_name_H-M   'P 1'
#
loop_
_entity.id
_entity.type
_entity.pdbx_description
1 polymer ?
#
loop_
_entity_poly.entity_id
_entity_poly.type
_entity_poly.pdbx_seq_one_letter_code
_entity_poly.pdbx_strand_id
1 'polypeptide(L)' 'MKLNKKGQALVEYLLIIAVISVIVVSVVKLFGGYLQDAMTKSSCKLVDKEYVEGKNPGEGTCR' A
#
# COMPACT_ATOMS: atom_id res chain seq x y z
N MET A 1 -8.00 11.47 -40.76
CA MET A 1 -7.15 11.77 -39.58
C MET A 1 -5.96 10.82 -39.61
N LYS A 2 -4.75 11.31 -39.93
CA LYS A 2 -3.54 10.46 -39.99
C LYS A 2 -3.03 10.22 -38.57
N LEU A 3 -3.22 9.02 -38.02
CA LEU A 3 -2.59 8.63 -36.76
C LEU A 3 -1.08 8.47 -36.97
N ASN A 4 -0.31 9.40 -36.40
CA ASN A 4 1.15 9.34 -36.40
C ASN A 4 1.59 8.31 -35.33
N LYS A 5 2.14 7.18 -35.76
CA LYS A 5 2.53 6.05 -34.90
C LYS A 5 3.96 6.13 -34.35
N LYS A 6 4.70 7.21 -34.65
CA LYS A 6 6.09 7.37 -34.18
C LYS A 6 6.10 7.78 -32.70
N GLY A 7 6.75 6.99 -31.85
CA GLY A 7 6.85 7.25 -30.40
C GLY A 7 5.68 6.75 -29.56
N GLN A 8 4.60 6.25 -30.18
CA GLN A 8 3.41 5.78 -29.46
C GLN A 8 3.70 4.60 -28.53
N ALA A 9 4.61 3.69 -28.92
CA ALA A 9 4.98 2.54 -28.09
C ALA A 9 5.55 2.97 -26.73
N LEU A 10 6.43 3.98 -26.68
CA LEU A 10 7.02 4.45 -25.43
C LEU A 10 5.99 5.14 -24.52
N VAL A 11 5.06 5.90 -25.12
CA VAL A 11 3.99 6.58 -24.37
C VAL A 11 3.00 5.58 -23.79
N GLU A 12 2.66 4.52 -24.52
CA GLU A 12 1.75 3.47 -24.05
C GLU A 12 2.31 2.72 -22.83
N TYR A 13 3.60 2.36 -22.83
CA TYR A 13 4.25 1.77 -21.66
C TYR A 13 4.26 2.71 -20.45
N LEU A 14 4.56 3.99 -20.65
CA LEU A 14 4.54 4.98 -19.57
C LEU A 14 3.15 5.16 -18.95
N LEU A 15 2.10 5.18 -19.78
CA LEU A 15 0.72 5.28 -19.30
C LEU A 15 0.33 4.05 -18.46
N ILE A 16 0.71 2.85 -18.89
CA ILE A 16 0.45 1.62 -18.12
C ILE A 16 1.18 1.68 -16.76
N ILE A 17 2.46 2.05 -16.75
CA ILE A 17 3.25 2.16 -15.50
C ILE A 17 2.63 3.20 -14.57
N ALA A 18 2.22 4.37 -15.10
CA ALA A 18 1.57 5.40 -14.31
C ALA A 18 0.29 4.88 -13.65
N VAL A 19 -0.56 4.18 -14.39
CA VAL A 19 -1.80 3.60 -13.86
C VAL A 19 -1.50 2.55 -12.78
N ILE A 20 -0.58 1.61 -13.04
CA ILE A 20 -0.19 0.58 -12.06
C ILE A 20 0.35 1.23 -10.79
N SER A 21 1.19 2.27 -10.92
CA SER A 21 1.77 2.96 -9.76
C SER A 21 0.70 3.58 -8.86
N VAL A 22 -0.33 4.20 -9.43
CA VAL A 22 -1.44 4.79 -8.67
C VAL A 22 -2.25 3.70 -7.97
N ILE A 23 -2.50 2.58 -8.64
CA ILE A 23 -3.23 1.44 -8.05
C ILE A 23 -2.45 0.91 -6.84
N VAL A 24 -1.14 0.64 -7.00
CA VAL A 24 -0.30 0.11 -5.92
C VAL A 24 -0.27 1.06 -4.73
N VAL A 25 -0.05 2.36 -4.94
CA VAL A 25 -0.04 3.35 -3.86
C VAL A 25 -1.40 3.40 -3.15
N SER A 26 -2.50 3.29 -3.89
CA SER A 26 -3.85 3.28 -3.30
C SER A 26 -4.08 2.06 -2.42
N VAL A 27 -3.70 0.87 -2.89
CA VAL A 27 -3.79 -0.38 -2.12
C VAL A 27 -2.95 -0.29 -0.85
N VAL A 28 -1.68 0.14 -0.95
CA VAL A 28 -0.80 0.26 0.21
C VAL A 28 -1.36 1.25 1.24
N LYS A 29 -1.97 2.36 0.81
CA LYS A 29 -2.60 3.31 1.73
C LYS A 29 -3.83 2.74 2.44
N LEU A 30 -4.65 1.95 1.75
CA LEU A 30 -5.85 1.34 2.32
C LEU A 30 -5.52 0.20 3.29
N PHE A 31 -4.56 -0.65 2.93
CA PHE A 31 -4.20 -1.83 3.73
C PHE A 31 -3.03 -1.60 4.68
N GLY A 32 -2.28 -0.49 4.54
CA GLY A 32 -1.06 -0.24 5.31
C GLY A 32 -1.29 -0.24 6.82
N GLY A 33 -2.36 0.41 7.30
CA GLY A 33 -2.69 0.43 8.72
C GLY A 33 -3.03 -0.96 9.28
N TYR A 34 -3.83 -1.74 8.55
CA TYR A 34 -4.16 -3.13 8.95
C TYR A 34 -2.93 -4.03 8.95
N LEU A 35 -2.03 -3.86 7.97
CA LEU A 35 -0.79 -4.64 7.90
C LEU A 35 0.14 -4.27 9.06
N GLN A 36 0.22 -2.98 9.39
CA GLN A 36 0.96 -2.48 10.54
C GLN A 36 0.42 -3.05 11.84
N ASP A 37 -0.90 -3.06 12.04
CA ASP A 37 -1.52 -3.65 13.23
C ASP A 37 -1.29 -5.16 13.35
N ALA A 38 -1.37 -5.90 12.25
CA ALA A 38 -1.07 -7.33 12.25
C ALA A 38 0.39 -7.62 12.64
N MET A 39 1.33 -6.81 12.15
CA MET A 39 2.74 -6.87 12.54
C MET A 39 2.94 -6.49 14.00
N THR A 40 2.29 -5.42 14.49
CA THR A 40 2.35 -4.99 15.89
C THR A 40 1.79 -6.07 16.81
N LYS A 41 0.63 -6.65 16.49
CA LYS A 41 0.02 -7.73 17.27
C LYS A 41 0.93 -8.95 17.38
N SER A 42 1.58 -9.32 16.28
CA SER A 42 2.56 -10.40 16.27
C SER A 42 3.80 -10.04 17.11
N SER A 43 4.27 -8.80 16.99
CA SER A 43 5.42 -8.29 17.75
C SER A 43 5.16 -8.22 19.26
N CYS A 44 3.98 -7.75 19.70
CA CYS A 44 3.62 -7.69 21.12
C CYS A 44 3.63 -9.09 21.75
N LYS A 45 3.11 -10.10 21.04
CA LYS A 45 3.14 -11.50 21.48
C LYS A 45 4.56 -12.05 21.66
N LEU A 46 5.52 -11.58 20.87
CA LEU A 46 6.92 -12.03 20.98
C LEU A 46 7.65 -11.42 22.18
N VAL A 47 7.15 -10.30 22.71
CA VAL A 47 7.74 -9.58 23.85
C VAL A 47 6.87 -9.69 25.11
N ASP A 48 5.97 -10.68 25.17
CA ASP A 48 5.04 -10.92 26.28
C ASP A 48 4.21 -9.68 26.66
N LYS A 49 3.90 -8.83 25.68
CA LYS A 49 3.04 -7.65 25.84
C LYS A 49 1.67 -7.87 25.23
N GLU A 50 0.68 -7.19 25.78
CA GLU A 50 -0.68 -7.26 25.26
C GLU A 50 -0.87 -6.25 24.14
N TYR A 51 -1.45 -6.71 23.03
CA TYR A 51 -1.81 -5.83 21.92
C TYR A 51 -3.09 -5.07 22.26
N VAL A 52 -3.03 -3.74 22.19
CA VAL A 52 -4.17 -2.85 22.38
C VAL A 52 -4.48 -2.17 21.06
N GLU A 53 -5.71 -2.36 20.57
CA GLU A 53 -6.18 -1.76 19.33
C GLU A 53 -6.35 -0.23 19.48
N GLY A 54 -5.88 0.52 18.48
CA GLY A 54 -6.02 1.97 18.42
C GLY A 54 -7.39 2.40 17.89
N LYS A 55 -7.63 3.71 17.78
CA LYS A 55 -8.90 4.24 17.25
C LYS A 55 -9.03 4.03 15.74
N ASN A 56 -7.91 4.02 15.02
CA ASN A 56 -7.84 3.78 13.59
C ASN A 56 -6.85 2.65 13.27
N PRO A 57 -6.96 2.02 12.07
CA PRO A 57 -6.00 1.02 11.61
C PRO A 57 -4.58 1.59 11.55
N GLY A 58 -3.62 0.88 12.16
CA GLY A 58 -2.20 1.23 12.26
C GLY A 58 -1.81 1.93 13.57
N GLU A 59 -2.78 2.24 14.43
CA GLU A 59 -2.55 2.87 15.74
C GLU A 59 -2.48 1.87 16.90
N GLY A 60 -2.47 0.56 16.63
CA GLY A 60 -2.30 -0.46 17.65
C GLY A 60 -0.97 -0.34 18.38
N THR A 61 -0.97 -0.60 19.69
CA THR A 61 0.22 -0.49 20.54
C THR A 61 0.40 -1.71 21.42
N CYS A 62 1.62 -1.94 21.90
CA CYS A 62 1.92 -2.96 22.91
C CYS A 62 1.93 -2.33 24.31
N ARG A 63 1.17 -2.87 25.24
CA ARG A 63 1.30 -2.54 26.67
C ARG A 63 1.96 -3.68 27.42
#